data_AF-A0A7Y4U2W9-F1
#
_entry.id   AF-A0A7Y4U2W9-F1
#
_cell.length_a   1.000
_cell.length_b   1.000
_cell.length_c   1.000
_cell.angle_alpha   90.00
_cell.angle_beta   90.00
_cell.angle_gamma   90.00
#
_symmetry.space_group_name_H-M   'P 1'
#
loop_
_entity.id
_entity.type
_entity.pdbx_description
1 polymer ?
#
loop_
_entity_poly.entity_id
_entity_poly.type
_entity_poly.pdbx_seq_one_letter_code
_entity_poly.pdbx_strand_id
1 'polypeptide(L)'
;MATLQQSTTAAAQGRIAYYDAVVIGAGFGGLYALHHLRAMGLSVRVYDGASGVGGTWWWNRYPGARVDFPGSPFYCYTFSEELMHEWDWAETQPDQSAVLAYLDYVADRFALRRDIQLNTWVHDARYDEAAQRWLVETSTGERVSTQFLICAVGTLSAAFKPDIPGLDTFAGECYHTGRWPREPVSFAGKRVGVIGTGSSGVQAIPEIARDARHLTVFQRTPQYSIPARNRPVDPEMIRQARENWAALREKMNTSPVGSPFDVTERSAVMDTPEQRQARYEDLWQQGGLHLLFGSYADIMTDKEANRTLA
;
A
#
# COMPACT_ATOMS: atom_id res chain seq x y z
N MET A 1 -22.82 -19.26 -50.90
CA MET A 1 -22.37 -20.06 -49.73
C MET A 1 -21.92 -19.11 -48.64
N ALA A 2 -22.89 -18.57 -47.91
CA ALA A 2 -22.68 -17.59 -46.85
C ALA A 2 -23.46 -18.06 -45.63
N THR A 3 -22.83 -18.85 -44.76
CA THR A 3 -23.25 -19.12 -43.37
C THR A 3 -22.22 -20.06 -42.75
N LEU A 4 -21.99 -19.91 -41.44
CA LEU A 4 -21.08 -20.70 -40.57
C LEU A 4 -19.71 -20.06 -40.26
N GLN A 5 -19.69 -18.83 -39.73
CA GLN A 5 -18.60 -18.45 -38.82
C GLN A 5 -18.88 -17.28 -37.85
N GLN A 6 -20.16 -16.89 -37.67
CA GLN A 6 -20.53 -15.79 -36.76
C GLN A 6 -21.35 -16.21 -35.52
N SER A 7 -21.58 -17.51 -35.27
CA SER A 7 -22.54 -17.93 -34.23
C SER A 7 -21.96 -18.28 -32.86
N THR A 8 -20.67 -18.03 -32.58
CA THR A 8 -20.07 -18.38 -31.27
C THR A 8 -19.67 -17.20 -30.40
N THR A 9 -19.71 -15.95 -30.90
CA THR A 9 -19.35 -14.75 -30.11
C THR A 9 -20.54 -13.96 -29.55
N ALA A 10 -21.79 -14.30 -29.92
CA ALA A 10 -22.98 -13.57 -29.46
C ALA A 10 -23.67 -14.15 -28.20
N ALA A 11 -23.23 -15.32 -27.69
CA ALA A 11 -23.94 -16.05 -26.65
C ALA A 11 -23.57 -15.67 -25.19
N ALA A 12 -22.56 -14.81 -24.97
CA ALA A 12 -22.14 -14.39 -23.63
C ALA A 12 -22.79 -13.07 -23.16
N GLN A 13 -23.53 -12.36 -24.03
CA GLN A 13 -24.00 -11.00 -23.80
C GLN A 13 -25.30 -10.84 -22.98
N GLY A 14 -25.72 -11.86 -22.23
CA GLY A 14 -27.06 -11.86 -21.62
C GLY A 14 -27.21 -12.39 -20.20
N ARG A 15 -26.16 -12.92 -19.56
CA ARG A 15 -26.29 -13.51 -18.21
C ARG A 15 -25.67 -12.60 -17.16
N ILE A 16 -26.54 -11.93 -16.39
CA ILE A 16 -26.14 -11.19 -15.20
C ILE A 16 -25.79 -12.20 -14.11
N ALA A 17 -24.57 -12.12 -13.57
CA ALA A 17 -24.20 -12.88 -12.39
C ALA A 17 -24.73 -12.19 -11.13
N TYR A 18 -25.05 -12.97 -10.09
CA TYR A 18 -25.61 -12.45 -8.84
C TYR A 18 -24.70 -12.80 -7.68
N TYR A 19 -24.37 -11.80 -6.86
CA TYR A 19 -23.67 -11.97 -5.59
C TYR A 19 -24.36 -11.14 -4.51
N ASP A 20 -24.11 -11.47 -3.24
CA ASP A 20 -24.53 -10.64 -2.12
C ASP A 20 -23.64 -9.39 -2.04
N ALA A 21 -22.33 -9.57 -2.23
CA ALA A 21 -21.36 -8.48 -2.20
C ALA A 21 -20.37 -8.55 -3.37
N VAL A 22 -20.02 -7.38 -3.91
CA VAL A 22 -18.88 -7.21 -4.82
C VAL A 22 -17.87 -6.30 -4.15
N VAL A 23 -16.60 -6.68 -4.21
CA VAL A 23 -15.48 -5.89 -3.71
C VAL A 23 -14.62 -5.44 -4.90
N ILE A 24 -14.27 -4.16 -4.94
CA ILE A 24 -13.36 -3.62 -5.96
C ILE A 24 -11.99 -3.40 -5.32
N GLY A 25 -10.98 -4.11 -5.81
CA GLY A 25 -9.59 -4.09 -5.33
C GLY A 25 -9.25 -5.34 -4.51
N ALA A 26 -8.07 -5.90 -4.76
CA ALA A 26 -7.49 -7.07 -4.09
C ALA A 26 -6.18 -6.70 -3.36
N GLY A 27 -6.11 -5.48 -2.81
CA GLY A 27 -5.10 -5.08 -1.81
C GLY A 27 -5.52 -5.45 -0.38
N PHE A 28 -4.86 -4.85 0.62
CA PHE A 28 -5.11 -5.12 2.04
C PHE A 28 -6.61 -5.07 2.40
N GLY A 29 -7.31 -3.99 2.05
CA GLY A 29 -8.73 -3.83 2.36
C GLY A 29 -9.63 -4.84 1.64
N GLY A 30 -9.28 -5.20 0.40
CA GLY A 30 -10.07 -6.11 -0.42
C GLY A 30 -10.03 -7.56 0.06
N LEU A 31 -8.82 -8.05 0.36
CA LEU A 31 -8.64 -9.40 0.92
C LEU A 31 -9.30 -9.51 2.31
N TYR A 32 -9.20 -8.46 3.12
CA TYR A 32 -9.85 -8.41 4.44
C TYR A 32 -11.38 -8.41 4.35
N ALA A 33 -11.94 -7.58 3.46
CA ALA A 33 -13.37 -7.55 3.21
C ALA A 33 -13.86 -8.91 2.71
N LEU A 34 -13.16 -9.54 1.76
CA LEU A 34 -13.52 -10.86 1.25
C LEU A 34 -13.52 -11.92 2.36
N HIS A 35 -12.47 -11.93 3.21
CA HIS A 35 -12.38 -12.86 4.34
C HIS A 35 -13.61 -12.76 5.25
N HIS A 36 -13.95 -11.55 5.70
CA HIS A 36 -15.07 -11.34 6.63
C HIS A 36 -16.44 -11.56 5.99
N LEU A 37 -16.67 -11.07 4.77
CA LEU A 37 -17.95 -11.27 4.08
C LEU A 37 -18.21 -12.76 3.85
N ARG A 38 -17.18 -13.54 3.50
CA ARG A 38 -17.29 -15.00 3.40
C ARG A 38 -17.55 -15.68 4.74
N ALA A 39 -16.93 -15.21 5.82
CA ALA A 39 -17.19 -15.74 7.17
C ALA A 39 -18.63 -15.50 7.61
N MET A 40 -19.31 -14.47 7.07
CA MET A 40 -20.74 -14.21 7.27
C MET A 40 -21.65 -15.10 6.38
N GLY A 41 -21.09 -15.98 5.56
CA GLY A 41 -21.84 -16.85 4.65
C GLY A 41 -22.32 -16.19 3.36
N LEU A 42 -21.84 -14.98 3.06
CA LEU A 42 -22.22 -14.25 1.85
C LEU A 42 -21.51 -14.80 0.60
N SER A 43 -22.20 -14.76 -0.52
CA SER A 43 -21.61 -14.94 -1.84
C SER A 43 -20.89 -13.65 -2.26
N VAL A 44 -19.58 -13.74 -2.51
CA VAL A 44 -18.73 -12.57 -2.75
C VAL A 44 -17.92 -12.75 -4.02
N ARG A 45 -17.74 -11.66 -4.77
CA ARG A 45 -16.79 -11.59 -5.88
C ARG A 45 -15.90 -10.36 -5.73
N VAL A 46 -14.59 -10.56 -5.81
CA VAL A 46 -13.60 -9.48 -5.84
C VAL A 46 -13.10 -9.27 -7.26
N TYR A 47 -12.97 -8.02 -7.69
CA TYR A 47 -12.35 -7.67 -8.97
C TYR A 47 -11.09 -6.82 -8.75
N ASP A 48 -10.02 -7.14 -9.46
CA ASP A 48 -8.84 -6.27 -9.54
C ASP A 48 -8.31 -6.24 -10.97
N GLY A 49 -7.90 -5.06 -11.43
CA GLY A 49 -7.26 -4.87 -12.72
C GLY A 49 -5.84 -5.44 -12.79
N ALA A 50 -5.21 -5.67 -11.63
CA ALA A 50 -3.94 -6.36 -11.49
C ALA A 50 -4.03 -7.83 -11.90
N SER A 51 -2.91 -8.40 -12.37
CA SER A 51 -2.81 -9.85 -12.65
C SER A 51 -2.45 -10.69 -11.43
N GLY A 52 -2.48 -10.10 -10.23
CA GLY A 52 -2.19 -10.71 -8.93
C GLY A 52 -2.75 -9.86 -7.81
N VAL A 53 -2.77 -10.41 -6.59
CA VAL A 53 -3.21 -9.67 -5.39
C VAL A 53 -2.11 -8.71 -4.93
N GLY A 54 -2.44 -7.80 -4.01
CA GLY A 54 -1.44 -6.98 -3.32
C GLY A 54 -1.71 -5.47 -3.40
N GLY A 55 -2.55 -5.02 -4.33
CA GLY A 55 -2.92 -3.61 -4.48
C GLY A 55 -1.70 -2.71 -4.68
N THR A 56 -1.46 -1.77 -3.77
CA THR A 56 -0.26 -0.89 -3.78
C THR A 56 1.03 -1.69 -3.98
N TRP A 57 1.16 -2.81 -3.28
CA TRP A 57 2.35 -3.67 -3.32
C TRP A 57 2.43 -4.53 -4.57
N TRP A 58 1.36 -4.65 -5.34
CA TRP A 58 1.42 -5.20 -6.68
C TRP A 58 2.05 -4.19 -7.65
N TRP A 59 1.59 -2.93 -7.63
CA TRP A 59 1.94 -1.92 -8.65
C TRP A 59 3.27 -1.20 -8.42
N ASN A 60 3.65 -0.94 -7.16
CA ASN A 60 4.77 -0.06 -6.80
C ASN A 60 6.10 -0.82 -6.74
N ARG A 61 6.60 -1.29 -7.88
CA ARG A 61 7.83 -2.10 -7.98
C ARG A 61 9.12 -1.31 -8.25
N TYR A 62 9.07 0.00 -8.02
CA TYR A 62 10.24 0.85 -8.24
C TYR A 62 11.37 0.50 -7.26
N PRO A 63 12.64 0.72 -7.63
CA PRO A 63 13.76 0.38 -6.75
C PRO A 63 13.66 1.13 -5.43
N GLY A 64 13.84 0.43 -4.32
CA GLY A 64 13.78 1.01 -2.97
C GLY A 64 12.38 1.11 -2.35
N ALA A 65 11.32 0.72 -3.07
CA ALA A 65 9.95 0.69 -2.55
C ALA A 65 9.85 -0.15 -1.26
N ARG A 66 9.39 0.49 -0.17
CA ARG A 66 9.31 -0.14 1.16
C ARG A 66 8.26 0.50 2.06
N VAL A 67 7.96 -0.20 3.15
CA VAL A 67 7.16 0.33 4.27
C VAL A 67 7.92 1.47 4.96
N ASP A 68 7.18 2.51 5.39
CA ASP A 68 7.68 3.67 6.15
C ASP A 68 7.01 3.83 7.53
N PHE A 69 5.88 3.15 7.76
CA PHE A 69 5.21 3.01 9.06
C PHE A 69 5.96 1.97 9.95
N PRO A 70 5.60 1.70 11.23
CA PRO A 70 6.18 0.58 11.94
C PRO A 70 6.00 -0.69 11.09
N GLY A 71 7.11 -1.19 10.55
CA GLY A 71 7.12 -2.29 9.60
C GLY A 71 6.96 -3.61 10.32
N SER A 72 8.03 -4.36 10.53
CA SER A 72 7.95 -5.63 11.25
C SER A 72 7.69 -5.43 12.75
N PRO A 73 6.82 -6.26 13.39
CA PRO A 73 5.86 -7.19 12.79
C PRO A 73 4.48 -6.56 12.51
N PHE A 74 4.34 -5.25 12.62
CA PHE A 74 3.08 -4.52 12.73
C PHE A 74 2.38 -4.21 11.41
N TYR A 75 3.09 -4.22 10.28
CA TYR A 75 2.51 -4.03 8.94
C TYR A 75 1.87 -5.33 8.41
N CYS A 76 0.93 -5.87 9.19
CA CYS A 76 0.25 -7.13 8.94
C CYS A 76 -1.24 -7.05 9.32
N TYR A 77 -2.00 -8.09 9.01
CA TYR A 77 -3.35 -8.26 9.54
C TYR A 77 -3.32 -8.67 11.02
N THR A 78 -4.29 -8.17 11.77
CA THR A 78 -4.44 -8.44 13.21
C THR A 78 -5.70 -9.22 13.56
N PHE A 79 -6.47 -9.68 12.57
CA PHE A 79 -7.72 -10.42 12.79
C PHE A 79 -7.51 -11.90 13.12
N SER A 80 -6.33 -12.44 12.77
CA SER A 80 -5.92 -13.81 13.06
C SER A 80 -4.63 -13.75 13.85
N GLU A 81 -4.66 -14.38 15.02
CA GLU A 81 -3.48 -14.53 15.87
C GLU A 81 -2.46 -15.45 15.21
N GLU A 82 -2.92 -16.50 14.53
CA GLU A 82 -2.08 -17.46 13.82
C GLU A 82 -1.17 -16.78 12.79
N LEU A 83 -1.66 -15.78 12.05
CA LEU A 83 -0.85 -15.05 11.08
C LEU A 83 0.40 -14.40 11.70
N MET A 84 0.32 -13.92 12.94
CA MET A 84 1.46 -13.34 13.66
C MET A 84 2.53 -14.41 13.99
N HIS A 85 2.12 -15.66 14.15
CA HIS A 85 3.02 -16.78 14.43
C HIS A 85 3.53 -17.49 13.16
N GLU A 86 2.80 -17.36 12.06
CA GLU A 86 3.10 -18.06 10.80
C GLU A 86 4.02 -17.26 9.85
N TRP A 87 4.15 -15.94 10.04
CA TRP A 87 4.95 -15.08 9.16
C TRP A 87 6.09 -14.37 9.90
N ASP A 88 7.28 -14.41 9.32
CA ASP A 88 8.46 -13.68 9.80
C ASP A 88 8.96 -12.70 8.73
N TRP A 89 9.14 -11.45 9.12
CA TRP A 89 9.77 -10.43 8.28
C TRP A 89 11.28 -10.46 8.47
N ALA A 90 12.04 -10.34 7.37
CA ALA A 90 13.50 -10.33 7.44
C ALA A 90 14.07 -9.01 8.00
N GLU A 91 13.40 -7.89 7.74
CA GLU A 91 13.87 -6.54 8.08
C GLU A 91 12.78 -5.69 8.75
N THR A 92 13.19 -4.67 9.51
CA THR A 92 12.28 -3.80 10.26
C THR A 92 11.41 -2.93 9.37
N GLN A 93 11.86 -2.62 8.15
CA GLN A 93 11.12 -1.87 7.13
C GLN A 93 11.03 -2.67 5.83
N PRO A 94 10.12 -3.68 5.78
CA PRO A 94 10.02 -4.60 4.67
C PRO A 94 9.89 -3.91 3.31
N ASP A 95 10.63 -4.41 2.33
CA ASP A 95 10.49 -3.99 0.95
C ASP A 95 9.16 -4.45 0.32
N GLN A 96 8.89 -3.92 -0.87
CA GLN A 96 7.68 -4.24 -1.61
C GLN A 96 7.48 -5.74 -1.86
N SER A 97 8.56 -6.48 -2.12
CA SER A 97 8.48 -7.90 -2.46
C SER A 97 8.09 -8.75 -1.25
N ALA A 98 8.61 -8.42 -0.07
CA ALA A 98 8.25 -9.06 1.18
C ALA A 98 6.77 -8.84 1.53
N VAL A 99 6.27 -7.60 1.37
CA VAL A 99 4.85 -7.31 1.63
C VAL A 99 3.93 -7.98 0.62
N LEU A 100 4.32 -8.00 -0.67
CA LEU A 100 3.56 -8.73 -1.68
C LEU A 100 3.49 -10.24 -1.35
N ALA A 101 4.61 -10.84 -0.96
CA ALA A 101 4.67 -12.24 -0.56
C ALA A 101 3.77 -12.52 0.67
N TYR A 102 3.71 -11.61 1.64
CA TYR A 102 2.79 -11.72 2.77
C TYR A 102 1.32 -11.73 2.32
N LEU A 103 0.93 -10.83 1.40
CA LEU A 103 -0.44 -10.77 0.89
C LEU A 103 -0.80 -11.98 0.03
N ASP A 104 0.14 -12.50 -0.75
CA ASP A 104 -0.01 -13.77 -1.46
C ASP A 104 -0.21 -14.93 -0.48
N TYR A 105 0.60 -15.00 0.59
CA TYR A 105 0.46 -15.99 1.66
C TYR A 105 -0.92 -15.94 2.30
N VAL A 106 -1.41 -14.75 2.67
CA VAL A 106 -2.75 -14.58 3.26
C VAL A 106 -3.85 -15.01 2.28
N ALA A 107 -3.73 -14.66 1.00
CA ALA A 107 -4.71 -15.05 -0.01
C ALA A 107 -4.81 -16.58 -0.16
N ASP A 108 -3.70 -17.30 -0.03
CA ASP A 108 -3.65 -18.76 -0.09
C ASP A 108 -4.10 -19.41 1.23
N ARG A 109 -3.61 -18.91 2.37
CA ARG A 109 -3.88 -19.41 3.72
C ARG A 109 -5.36 -19.43 4.08
N PHE A 110 -6.15 -18.50 3.56
CA PHE A 110 -7.61 -18.43 3.72
C PHE A 110 -8.40 -18.83 2.47
N ALA A 111 -7.73 -19.40 1.46
CA ALA A 111 -8.31 -19.82 0.20
C ALA A 111 -9.18 -18.73 -0.47
N LEU A 112 -8.70 -17.49 -0.47
CA LEU A 112 -9.42 -16.32 -0.97
C LEU A 112 -9.45 -16.26 -2.50
N ARG A 113 -8.40 -16.75 -3.17
CA ARG A 113 -8.21 -16.61 -4.62
C ARG A 113 -9.38 -17.09 -5.48
N ARG A 114 -10.09 -18.12 -5.03
CA ARG A 114 -11.23 -18.71 -5.77
C ARG A 114 -12.37 -17.72 -6.02
N ASP A 115 -12.46 -16.67 -5.21
CA ASP A 115 -13.49 -15.64 -5.27
C ASP A 115 -12.94 -14.30 -5.81
N ILE A 116 -11.69 -14.29 -6.30
CA ILE A 116 -11.02 -13.11 -6.86
C ILE A 116 -10.85 -13.29 -8.37
N GLN A 117 -11.35 -12.32 -9.13
CA GLN A 117 -11.17 -12.22 -10.57
C GLN A 117 -10.18 -11.11 -10.89
N LEU A 118 -8.97 -11.53 -11.25
CA LEU A 118 -7.86 -10.67 -11.64
C LEU A 118 -7.96 -10.25 -13.11
N ASN A 119 -7.08 -9.34 -13.55
CA ASN A 119 -7.08 -8.77 -14.90
C ASN A 119 -8.43 -8.20 -15.33
N THR A 120 -9.22 -7.72 -14.37
CA THR A 120 -10.61 -7.33 -14.59
C THR A 120 -10.86 -6.00 -13.89
N TRP A 121 -10.91 -4.93 -14.68
CA TRP A 121 -11.24 -3.60 -14.19
C TRP A 121 -12.75 -3.45 -14.06
N VAL A 122 -13.23 -2.87 -12.96
CA VAL A 122 -14.59 -2.33 -12.90
C VAL A 122 -14.56 -0.92 -13.47
N HIS A 123 -15.35 -0.68 -14.52
CA HIS A 123 -15.39 0.64 -15.19
C HIS A 123 -16.72 1.38 -14.96
N ASP A 124 -17.78 0.67 -14.57
CA ASP A 124 -19.06 1.28 -14.24
C ASP A 124 -19.74 0.55 -13.08
N ALA A 125 -20.44 1.30 -12.25
CA ALA A 125 -21.25 0.79 -11.15
C ALA A 125 -22.43 1.73 -10.95
N ARG A 126 -23.65 1.24 -11.19
CA ARG A 126 -24.89 2.02 -11.11
C ARG A 126 -25.83 1.38 -10.12
N TYR A 127 -26.41 2.20 -9.25
CA TYR A 127 -27.47 1.72 -8.38
C TYR A 127 -28.80 1.71 -9.14
N ASP A 128 -29.43 0.54 -9.20
CA ASP A 128 -30.78 0.35 -9.72
C ASP A 128 -31.76 0.46 -8.54
N GLU A 129 -32.49 1.57 -8.48
CA GLU A 129 -33.44 1.84 -7.40
C GLU A 129 -34.63 0.87 -7.38
N ALA A 130 -35.07 0.41 -8.57
CA ALA A 130 -36.21 -0.50 -8.69
C ALA A 130 -35.83 -1.91 -8.22
N ALA A 131 -34.62 -2.36 -8.58
CA ALA A 131 -34.08 -3.63 -8.12
C ALA A 131 -33.48 -3.57 -6.71
N GLN A 132 -33.25 -2.37 -6.17
CA GLN A 132 -32.56 -2.11 -4.89
C GLN A 132 -31.14 -2.71 -4.84
N ARG A 133 -30.43 -2.71 -5.98
CA ARG A 133 -29.13 -3.38 -6.16
C ARG A 133 -28.19 -2.58 -7.04
N TRP A 134 -26.91 -2.84 -6.92
CA TRP A 134 -25.89 -2.32 -7.83
C TRP A 134 -25.78 -3.20 -9.07
N LEU A 135 -25.70 -2.58 -10.24
CA LEU A 135 -25.26 -3.18 -11.49
C LEU A 135 -23.81 -2.74 -11.76
N VAL A 136 -22.89 -3.70 -11.78
CA VAL A 136 -21.45 -3.51 -11.98
C VAL A 136 -21.08 -4.02 -13.36
N GLU A 137 -20.33 -3.23 -14.12
CA GLU A 137 -19.78 -3.63 -15.42
C GLU A 137 -18.26 -3.68 -15.39
N THR A 138 -17.69 -4.75 -15.96
CA THR A 138 -16.26 -4.97 -15.99
C THR A 138 -15.65 -4.81 -17.39
N SER A 139 -14.33 -4.70 -17.46
CA SER A 139 -13.56 -4.61 -18.71
C SER A 139 -13.67 -5.84 -19.61
N THR A 140 -14.12 -6.98 -19.09
CA THR A 140 -14.37 -8.19 -19.90
C THR A 140 -15.77 -8.21 -20.53
N GLY A 141 -16.59 -7.20 -20.23
CA GLY A 141 -18.00 -7.14 -20.65
C GLY A 141 -18.95 -7.91 -19.71
N GLU A 142 -18.45 -8.48 -18.61
CA GLU A 142 -19.27 -9.12 -17.59
C GLU A 142 -20.13 -8.07 -16.85
N ARG A 143 -21.39 -8.42 -16.63
CA ARG A 143 -22.36 -7.64 -15.85
C ARG A 143 -22.76 -8.40 -14.60
N VAL A 144 -22.71 -7.72 -13.46
CA VAL A 144 -22.97 -8.33 -12.14
C VAL A 144 -23.96 -7.49 -11.35
N SER A 145 -24.96 -8.16 -10.78
CA SER A 145 -25.90 -7.57 -9.83
C SER A 145 -25.50 -7.94 -8.40
N THR A 146 -25.40 -6.95 -7.51
CA THR A 146 -24.99 -7.14 -6.11
C THR A 146 -25.80 -6.29 -5.15
N GLN A 147 -26.01 -6.77 -3.92
CA GLN A 147 -26.67 -5.97 -2.88
C GLN A 147 -25.71 -4.93 -2.31
N PHE A 148 -24.48 -5.37 -2.01
CA PHE A 148 -23.46 -4.52 -1.41
C PHE A 148 -22.30 -4.33 -2.37
N LEU A 149 -21.79 -3.10 -2.44
CA LEU A 149 -20.60 -2.74 -3.20
C LEU A 149 -19.55 -2.16 -2.25
N ILE A 150 -18.40 -2.84 -2.14
CA ILE A 150 -17.32 -2.45 -1.25
C ILE A 150 -16.15 -1.93 -2.09
N CYS A 151 -15.88 -0.64 -1.99
CA CYS A 151 -14.81 0.01 -2.75
C CYS A 151 -13.48 -0.01 -1.97
N ALA A 152 -12.71 -1.09 -2.11
CA ALA A 152 -11.35 -1.23 -1.55
C ALA A 152 -10.27 -0.76 -2.55
N VAL A 153 -10.53 0.35 -3.26
CA VAL A 153 -9.74 0.82 -4.41
C VAL A 153 -8.42 1.52 -4.04
N GLY A 154 -8.18 1.73 -2.75
CA GLY A 154 -6.98 2.40 -2.23
C GLY A 154 -6.97 3.91 -2.47
N THR A 155 -6.37 4.67 -1.54
CA THR A 155 -6.27 6.14 -1.62
C THR A 155 -5.12 6.62 -2.52
N LEU A 156 -4.19 5.72 -2.88
CA LEU A 156 -2.96 6.01 -3.62
C LEU A 156 -2.76 5.09 -4.84
N SER A 157 -3.85 4.74 -5.53
CA SER A 157 -3.83 3.78 -6.65
C SER A 157 -3.80 4.43 -8.04
N ALA A 158 -4.34 5.64 -8.18
CA ALA A 158 -4.32 6.38 -9.44
C ALA A 158 -3.01 7.19 -9.57
N ALA A 159 -2.11 6.72 -10.44
CA ALA A 159 -0.87 7.42 -10.77
C ALA A 159 -1.15 8.79 -11.41
N PHE A 160 -0.64 9.87 -10.79
CA PHE A 160 -0.70 11.21 -11.37
C PHE A 160 0.39 11.38 -12.41
N LYS A 161 0.03 11.36 -13.70
CA LYS A 161 0.92 11.74 -14.78
C LYS A 161 0.91 13.28 -14.88
N PRO A 162 2.02 13.99 -14.61
CA PRO A 162 2.06 15.44 -14.77
C PRO A 162 1.93 15.81 -16.24
N ASP A 163 1.17 16.88 -16.50
CA ASP A 163 1.07 17.48 -17.83
C ASP A 163 2.32 18.34 -18.08
N ILE A 164 3.33 17.74 -18.72
CA ILE A 164 4.59 18.39 -19.08
C ILE A 164 4.61 18.53 -20.61
N PRO A 165 4.70 19.75 -21.14
CA PRO A 165 4.78 19.97 -22.58
C PRO A 165 5.94 19.16 -23.22
N GLY A 166 5.62 18.37 -24.23
CA GLY A 166 6.61 17.53 -24.94
C GLY A 166 6.95 16.20 -24.24
N LEU A 167 6.26 15.83 -23.15
CA LEU A 167 6.51 14.55 -22.48
C LEU A 167 6.30 13.34 -23.40
N ASP A 168 5.25 13.37 -24.23
CA ASP A 168 4.91 12.26 -25.14
C ASP A 168 5.86 12.16 -26.35
N THR A 169 6.71 13.17 -26.60
CA THR A 169 7.74 13.15 -27.65
C THR A 169 9.14 12.84 -27.12
N PHE A 170 9.29 12.58 -25.82
CA PHE A 170 10.55 12.17 -25.23
C PHE A 170 10.97 10.78 -25.77
N ALA A 171 12.10 10.73 -26.47
CA ALA A 171 12.58 9.50 -27.10
C ALA A 171 13.18 8.48 -26.11
N GLY A 172 13.42 8.87 -24.87
CA GLY A 172 13.93 7.99 -23.82
C GLY A 172 12.83 7.21 -23.12
N GLU A 173 13.24 6.24 -22.30
CA GLU A 173 12.32 5.47 -21.47
C GLU A 173 11.71 6.35 -20.37
N CYS A 174 10.40 6.26 -20.17
CA CYS A 174 9.67 6.98 -19.14
C CYS A 174 8.89 5.99 -18.27
N TYR A 175 9.11 6.05 -16.96
CA TYR A 175 8.44 5.19 -15.99
C TYR A 175 7.78 6.04 -14.91
N HIS A 176 6.63 5.59 -14.42
CA HIS A 176 5.99 6.15 -13.24
C HIS A 176 6.14 5.15 -12.09
N THR A 177 6.56 5.60 -10.90
CA THR A 177 6.78 4.72 -9.72
C THR A 177 5.54 3.89 -9.36
N GLY A 178 4.34 4.51 -9.42
CA GLY A 178 3.05 3.82 -9.23
C GLY A 178 2.60 2.87 -10.36
N ARG A 179 3.34 2.76 -11.46
CA ARG A 179 3.10 1.80 -12.56
C ARG A 179 4.43 1.26 -13.09
N TRP A 180 5.27 0.80 -12.17
CA TRP A 180 6.61 0.35 -12.53
C TRP A 180 6.56 -0.95 -13.36
N PRO A 181 7.46 -1.14 -14.35
CA PRO A 181 7.51 -2.37 -15.14
C PRO A 181 7.68 -3.63 -14.30
N ARG A 182 7.23 -4.76 -14.85
CA ARG A 182 7.46 -6.06 -14.22
C ARG A 182 8.89 -6.55 -14.37
N GLU A 183 9.49 -6.24 -15.51
CA GLU A 183 10.87 -6.58 -15.81
C GLU A 183 11.84 -5.62 -15.10
N PRO A 184 13.02 -6.10 -14.69
CA PRO A 184 14.05 -5.25 -14.12
C PRO A 184 14.44 -4.13 -15.08
N VAL A 185 14.52 -2.90 -14.55
CA VAL A 185 15.01 -1.73 -15.29
C VAL A 185 16.45 -1.48 -14.86
N SER A 186 17.39 -1.53 -15.81
CA SER A 186 18.79 -1.15 -15.56
C SER A 186 19.02 0.33 -15.89
N PHE A 187 19.78 0.99 -15.03
CA PHE A 187 20.23 2.38 -15.19
C PHE A 187 21.72 2.47 -15.55
N ALA A 188 22.44 1.36 -15.53
CA ALA A 188 23.85 1.27 -15.90
C ALA A 188 24.17 2.05 -17.19
N GLY A 189 25.10 3.00 -17.09
CA GLY A 189 25.53 3.84 -18.22
C GLY A 189 24.53 4.93 -18.64
N LYS A 190 23.30 4.94 -18.12
CA LYS A 190 22.24 5.90 -18.49
C LYS A 190 22.36 7.21 -17.71
N ARG A 191 21.86 8.28 -18.31
CA ARG A 191 21.57 9.55 -17.62
C ARG A 191 20.10 9.54 -17.26
N VAL A 192 19.78 9.63 -15.99
CA VAL A 192 18.42 9.48 -15.47
C VAL A 192 17.95 10.81 -14.90
N GLY A 193 16.69 11.17 -15.18
CA GLY A 193 15.99 12.28 -14.54
C GLY A 193 14.90 11.75 -13.62
N VAL A 194 14.80 12.26 -12.40
CA VAL A 194 13.70 11.94 -11.47
C VAL A 194 12.92 13.20 -11.15
N ILE A 195 11.61 13.17 -11.38
CA ILE A 195 10.70 14.29 -11.10
C ILE A 195 9.91 13.97 -9.83
N GLY A 196 10.06 14.83 -8.82
CA GLY A 196 9.37 14.69 -7.53
C GLY A 196 10.24 14.06 -6.44
N THR A 197 10.06 14.59 -5.22
CA THR A 197 10.86 14.26 -4.03
C THR A 197 9.97 13.95 -2.82
N GLY A 198 8.79 13.39 -3.07
CA GLY A 198 7.97 12.77 -2.02
C GLY A 198 8.53 11.40 -1.60
N SER A 199 7.77 10.63 -0.81
CA SER A 199 8.23 9.33 -0.26
C SER A 199 8.81 8.39 -1.33
N SER A 200 8.11 8.19 -2.46
CA SER A 200 8.64 7.36 -3.56
C SER A 200 9.93 7.90 -4.18
N GLY A 201 10.09 9.22 -4.26
CA GLY A 201 11.30 9.85 -4.75
C GLY A 201 12.46 9.64 -3.78
N VAL A 202 12.25 9.88 -2.49
CA VAL A 202 13.23 9.65 -1.42
C VAL A 202 13.70 8.19 -1.39
N GLN A 203 12.81 7.24 -1.65
CA GLN A 203 13.15 5.82 -1.73
C GLN A 203 13.90 5.45 -3.02
N ALA A 204 13.47 5.95 -4.19
CA ALA A 204 14.01 5.55 -5.48
C ALA A 204 15.32 6.26 -5.87
N ILE A 205 15.46 7.55 -5.54
CA ILE A 205 16.61 8.38 -5.92
C ILE A 205 17.95 7.75 -5.50
N PRO A 206 18.13 7.29 -4.24
CA PRO A 206 19.40 6.70 -3.82
C PRO A 206 19.74 5.41 -4.56
N GLU A 207 18.75 4.55 -4.82
CA GLU A 207 18.95 3.29 -5.53
C GLU A 207 19.27 3.52 -7.02
N ILE A 208 18.58 4.46 -7.66
CA ILE A 208 18.87 4.87 -9.04
C ILE A 208 20.25 5.52 -9.14
N ALA A 209 20.64 6.35 -8.17
CA ALA A 209 21.94 7.03 -8.15
C ALA A 209 23.14 6.06 -8.08
N ARG A 210 22.96 4.88 -7.47
CA ARG A 210 24.01 3.85 -7.36
C ARG A 210 24.34 3.19 -8.70
N ASP A 211 23.35 3.04 -9.59
CA ASP A 211 23.50 2.33 -10.87
C ASP A 211 23.66 3.30 -12.07
N ALA A 212 23.02 4.48 -12.02
CA ALA A 212 23.04 5.44 -13.12
C ALA A 212 24.43 6.09 -13.33
N ARG A 213 24.79 6.38 -14.60
CA ARG A 213 25.98 7.20 -14.91
C ARG A 213 25.86 8.63 -14.39
N HIS A 214 24.65 9.18 -14.44
CA HIS A 214 24.35 10.52 -13.94
C HIS A 214 22.88 10.60 -13.56
N LEU A 215 22.58 11.19 -12.41
CA LEU A 215 21.20 11.41 -11.93
C LEU A 215 20.95 12.91 -11.79
N THR A 216 19.86 13.40 -12.38
CA THR A 216 19.34 14.74 -12.19
C THR A 216 18.00 14.67 -11.46
N VAL A 217 17.87 15.38 -10.34
CA VAL A 217 16.64 15.41 -9.54
C VAL A 217 15.93 16.75 -9.75
N PHE A 218 14.69 16.69 -10.24
CA PHE A 218 13.81 17.84 -10.41
C PHE A 218 12.91 17.99 -9.18
N GLN A 219 13.42 18.73 -8.19
CA GLN A 219 12.74 19.01 -6.93
C GLN A 219 11.94 20.32 -7.02
N ARG A 220 10.62 20.24 -6.87
CA ARG A 220 9.78 21.45 -6.76
C ARG A 220 9.78 22.04 -5.36
N THR A 221 9.66 21.18 -4.34
CA THR A 221 9.59 21.60 -2.94
C THR A 221 10.37 20.59 -2.08
N PRO A 222 11.43 21.00 -1.37
CA PRO A 222 12.14 20.11 -0.44
C PRO A 222 11.19 19.61 0.65
N GLN A 223 11.42 18.39 1.11
CA GLN A 223 10.69 17.76 2.21
C GLN A 223 11.65 17.45 3.34
N TYR A 224 11.14 17.41 4.57
CA TYR A 224 11.86 16.81 5.68
C TYR A 224 11.88 15.29 5.51
N SER A 225 13.03 14.69 5.76
CA SER A 225 13.22 13.24 5.71
C SER A 225 14.00 12.80 6.93
N ILE A 226 13.58 11.69 7.52
CA ILE A 226 14.17 11.13 8.72
C ILE A 226 14.75 9.74 8.38
N PRO A 227 15.84 9.31 9.03
CA PRO A 227 16.43 8.00 8.76
C PRO A 227 15.45 6.89 9.11
N ALA A 228 15.18 5.97 8.18
CA ALA A 228 14.35 4.80 8.47
C ALA A 228 15.04 3.80 9.40
N ARG A 229 16.38 3.80 9.45
CA ARG A 229 17.24 2.87 10.23
C ARG A 229 16.83 1.41 10.05
N ASN A 230 16.49 1.05 8.82
CA ASN A 230 16.17 -0.31 8.44
C ASN A 230 17.32 -1.26 8.80
N ARG A 231 16.99 -2.41 9.37
CA ARG A 231 17.93 -3.39 9.90
C ARG A 231 17.28 -4.78 9.90
N PRO A 232 18.07 -5.87 9.95
CA PRO A 232 17.52 -7.19 10.22
C PRO A 232 16.67 -7.17 11.50
N VAL A 233 15.56 -7.90 11.48
CA VAL A 233 14.69 -8.01 12.66
C VAL A 233 15.41 -8.82 13.74
N ASP A 234 15.38 -8.31 14.97
CA ASP A 234 15.86 -9.04 16.14
C ASP A 234 14.85 -10.17 16.48
N PRO A 235 15.26 -11.45 16.51
CA PRO A 235 14.39 -12.55 16.92
C PRO A 235 13.77 -12.36 18.32
N GLU A 236 14.47 -11.66 19.22
CA GLU A 236 13.97 -11.29 20.53
C GLU A 236 12.74 -10.38 20.44
N MET A 237 12.79 -9.36 19.58
CA MET A 237 11.67 -8.45 19.33
C MET A 237 10.44 -9.20 18.83
N ILE A 238 10.62 -10.16 17.91
CA ILE A 238 9.51 -10.99 17.41
C ILE A 238 8.95 -11.87 18.51
N ARG A 239 9.79 -12.52 19.31
CA ARG A 239 9.33 -13.35 20.41
C ARG A 239 8.51 -12.54 21.42
N GLN A 240 9.02 -11.39 21.84
CA GLN A 240 8.30 -10.48 22.75
C GLN A 240 6.99 -9.98 22.15
N ALA A 241 6.97 -9.68 20.85
CA ALA A 241 5.76 -9.25 20.17
C ALA A 241 4.70 -10.36 20.10
N ARG A 242 5.12 -11.62 19.88
CA ARG A 242 4.25 -12.80 19.88
C ARG A 242 3.69 -13.09 21.28
N GLU A 243 4.54 -13.06 22.30
CA GLU A 243 4.14 -13.27 23.70
C GLU A 243 3.13 -12.21 24.18
N ASN A 244 3.24 -10.98 23.68
CA ASN A 244 2.41 -9.84 24.09
C ASN A 244 1.41 -9.39 23.01
N TRP A 245 1.10 -10.25 22.02
CA TRP A 245 0.39 -9.84 20.81
C TRP A 245 -0.98 -9.21 21.08
N ALA A 246 -1.75 -9.79 22.01
CA ALA A 246 -3.07 -9.26 22.39
C ALA A 246 -3.00 -7.82 22.91
N ALA A 247 -2.02 -7.52 23.76
CA ALA A 247 -1.82 -6.17 24.30
C ALA A 247 -1.31 -5.19 23.23
N LEU A 248 -0.40 -5.64 22.35
CA LEU A 248 0.09 -4.82 21.23
C LEU A 248 -1.03 -4.51 20.23
N ARG A 249 -1.88 -5.47 19.93
CA ARG A 249 -3.06 -5.29 19.07
C ARG A 249 -4.02 -4.28 19.67
N GLU A 250 -4.32 -4.38 20.96
CA GLU A 250 -5.18 -3.41 21.64
C GLU A 250 -4.57 -2.00 21.61
N LYS A 251 -3.27 -1.89 21.87
CA LYS A 251 -2.53 -0.63 21.77
C LYS A 251 -2.59 -0.04 20.36
N MET A 252 -2.39 -0.84 19.32
CA MET A 252 -2.51 -0.37 17.93
C MET A 252 -3.93 0.08 17.60
N ASN A 253 -4.96 -0.64 18.03
CA ASN A 253 -6.36 -0.31 17.75
C ASN A 253 -6.83 0.99 18.45
N THR A 254 -6.28 1.27 19.62
CA THR A 254 -6.62 2.46 20.43
C THR A 254 -5.70 3.65 20.18
N SER A 255 -4.56 3.43 19.51
CA SER A 255 -3.61 4.48 19.13
C SER A 255 -4.20 5.41 18.06
N PRO A 256 -4.05 6.74 18.17
CA PRO A 256 -4.55 7.71 17.18
C PRO A 256 -4.01 7.49 15.75
N VAL A 257 -2.87 6.82 15.62
CA VAL A 257 -2.18 6.59 14.35
C VAL A 257 -2.11 5.11 13.97
N GLY A 258 -2.76 4.22 14.73
CA GLY A 258 -2.76 2.78 14.41
C GLY A 258 -1.39 2.11 14.61
N SER A 259 -0.56 2.62 15.53
CA SER A 259 0.83 2.16 15.72
C SER A 259 1.08 1.64 17.14
N PRO A 260 2.10 0.79 17.34
CA PRO A 260 2.50 0.31 18.66
C PRO A 260 3.40 1.31 19.40
N PHE A 261 3.62 2.52 18.87
CA PHE A 261 4.51 3.50 19.49
C PHE A 261 3.98 3.95 20.84
N ASP A 262 4.88 4.20 21.78
CA ASP A 262 4.53 4.90 23.01
C ASP A 262 4.22 6.37 22.68
N VAL A 263 3.06 6.83 23.15
CA VAL A 263 2.68 8.23 23.10
C VAL A 263 3.17 8.94 24.35
N THR A 264 3.54 10.20 24.20
CA THR A 264 3.90 11.06 25.33
C THR A 264 2.86 12.16 25.48
N GLU A 265 2.59 12.56 26.73
CA GLU A 265 1.78 13.75 27.04
C GLU A 265 2.65 15.02 27.17
N ARG A 266 3.97 14.87 27.04
CA ARG A 266 4.92 15.97 27.20
C ARG A 266 4.83 16.91 26.01
N SER A 267 4.79 18.21 26.29
CA SER A 267 4.83 19.28 25.30
C SER A 267 6.28 19.69 24.99
N ALA A 268 6.60 19.95 23.73
CA ALA A 268 7.94 20.33 23.30
C ALA A 268 8.38 21.68 23.89
N VAL A 269 7.45 22.62 24.08
CA VAL A 269 7.75 23.97 24.58
C VAL A 269 8.01 24.02 26.09
N MET A 270 7.67 22.95 26.81
CA MET A 270 7.98 22.82 28.24
C MET A 270 9.43 22.40 28.52
N ASP A 271 10.13 21.92 27.50
CA ASP A 271 11.52 21.47 27.62
C ASP A 271 12.51 22.57 27.25
N THR A 272 13.72 22.51 27.80
CA THR A 272 14.81 23.36 27.33
C THR A 272 15.25 22.91 25.92
N PRO A 273 15.90 23.80 25.13
CA PRO A 273 16.45 23.42 23.83
C PRO A 273 17.37 22.18 23.89
N GLU A 274 18.18 22.04 24.94
CA GLU A 274 19.10 20.92 25.13
C GLU A 274 18.36 19.62 25.40
N GLN A 275 17.28 19.67 26.19
CA GLN A 275 16.43 18.51 26.47
C GLN A 275 15.71 18.04 25.21
N ARG A 276 15.15 18.98 24.43
CA ARG A 276 14.56 18.67 23.12
C ARG A 276 15.58 18.02 22.19
N GLN A 277 16.75 18.63 22.05
CA GLN A 277 17.79 18.10 21.16
C GLN A 277 18.24 16.70 21.55
N ALA A 278 18.47 16.45 22.85
CA ALA A 278 18.84 15.12 23.33
C ALA A 278 17.77 14.07 23.01
N ARG A 279 16.49 14.43 23.17
CA ARG A 279 15.37 13.55 22.83
C ARG A 279 15.22 13.32 21.34
N TYR A 280 15.34 14.36 20.52
CA TYR A 280 15.30 14.23 19.07
C TYR A 280 16.45 13.37 18.55
N GLU A 281 17.65 13.55 19.09
CA GLU A 281 18.83 12.76 18.70
C GLU A 281 18.65 11.27 19.05
N ASP A 282 18.16 10.95 20.25
CA ASP A 282 17.87 9.58 20.65
C ASP A 282 16.88 8.90 19.67
N LEU A 283 15.78 9.59 19.37
CA LEU A 283 14.78 9.09 18.43
C LEU A 283 15.32 9.07 16.98
N TRP A 284 16.17 10.00 16.58
CA TRP A 284 16.82 10.01 15.27
C TRP A 284 17.75 8.80 15.07
N GLN A 285 18.43 8.36 16.13
CA GLN A 285 19.26 7.14 16.10
C GLN A 285 18.42 5.87 15.99
N GLN A 286 17.26 5.83 16.64
CA GLN A 286 16.33 4.70 16.52
C GLN A 286 15.72 4.59 15.12
N GLY A 287 15.37 5.73 14.49
CA GLY A 287 14.85 5.90 13.13
C GLY A 287 13.40 5.45 12.85
N GLY A 288 12.76 6.07 11.86
CA GLY A 288 11.35 5.86 11.55
C GLY A 288 10.44 6.88 12.25
N LEU A 289 9.13 6.70 12.10
CA LEU A 289 8.14 7.73 12.42
C LEU A 289 7.88 7.96 13.91
N HIS A 290 8.52 7.21 14.81
CA HIS A 290 8.45 7.52 16.25
C HIS A 290 9.07 8.89 16.58
N LEU A 291 9.96 9.44 15.74
CA LEU A 291 10.45 10.81 15.93
C LEU A 291 9.31 11.83 15.76
N LEU A 292 8.36 11.57 14.85
CA LEU A 292 7.21 12.45 14.64
C LEU A 292 6.12 12.21 15.68
N PHE A 293 5.78 10.95 15.95
CA PHE A 293 4.62 10.60 16.79
C PHE A 293 4.94 10.41 18.28
N GLY A 294 6.18 10.06 18.60
CA GLY A 294 6.62 9.74 19.95
C GLY A 294 7.46 10.84 20.62
N SER A 295 7.96 11.84 19.88
CA SER A 295 8.81 12.87 20.47
C SER A 295 8.07 13.78 21.43
N TYR A 296 7.03 14.49 21.00
CA TYR A 296 6.18 15.30 21.89
C TYR A 296 4.72 15.26 21.42
N ALA A 297 3.80 15.49 22.37
CA ALA A 297 2.36 15.42 22.15
C ALA A 297 1.85 16.46 21.13
N ASP A 298 2.60 17.55 20.96
CA ASP A 298 2.16 18.77 20.30
C ASP A 298 2.90 19.09 19.00
N ILE A 299 3.84 18.23 18.55
CA ILE A 299 4.60 18.45 17.29
C ILE A 299 3.67 18.62 16.07
N MET A 300 2.53 17.94 16.04
CA MET A 300 1.60 17.96 14.91
C MET A 300 0.45 18.98 15.08
N THR A 301 0.32 19.61 16.24
CA THR A 301 -0.83 20.45 16.59
C THR A 301 -0.45 21.87 16.99
N ASP A 302 0.79 22.09 17.47
CA ASP A 302 1.33 23.39 17.82
C ASP A 302 2.45 23.83 16.86
N LYS A 303 2.41 25.10 16.42
CA LYS A 303 3.36 25.63 15.44
C LYS A 303 4.74 25.89 16.03
N GLU A 304 4.83 26.24 17.31
CA GLU A 304 6.11 26.47 17.97
C GLU A 304 6.81 25.14 18.22
N ALA A 305 6.09 24.15 18.78
CA ALA A 305 6.56 22.78 18.93
C ALA A 305 7.03 22.19 17.59
N ASN A 306 6.23 22.33 16.52
CA ASN A 306 6.60 21.85 15.19
C ASN A 306 7.94 22.43 14.70
N ARG A 307 8.17 23.73 14.90
CA ARG A 307 9.42 24.41 14.51
C ARG A 307 10.64 23.93 15.28
N THR A 308 10.47 23.34 16.46
CA THR A 308 11.62 22.83 17.23
C THR A 308 12.19 21.53 16.67
N LEU A 309 11.40 20.77 15.89
CA LEU A 309 11.83 19.56 15.21
C LEU A 309 12.27 19.80 13.75
N ALA A 310 11.68 20.82 13.12
CA ALA A 310 11.88 21.15 11.70
C ALA A 310 13.31 21.62 11.37
#